data_AF-A0A1C5WU33-F1
#
_entry.id   AF-A0A1C5WU33-F1
#
_cell.length_a   1.000
_cell.length_b   1.000
_cell.length_c   1.000
_cell.angle_alpha   90.00
_cell.angle_beta   90.00
_cell.angle_gamma   90.00
#
_symmetry.space_group_name_H-M   'P 1'
#
loop_
_entity.id
_entity.type
_entity.pdbx_description
1 polymer ?
#
loop_
_entity_poly.entity_id
_entity_poly.type
_entity_poly.pdbx_seq_one_letter_code
_entity_poly.pdbx_strand_id
1 'polypeptide(L)'
;MRTKKAENEKITALYERLSRDDEMVGDSNSIVNQKKMLDDYAKQNGYTNIEHFTDDGYSGGSFDRPDWKRMVAGIEDGSICLCVIKK
;
A
#
# COMPACT_ATOMS: atom_id res chain seq x y z
N MET A 1 19.15 21.25 -6.80
CA MET A 1 17.90 20.82 -7.44
C MET A 1 18.03 19.35 -7.79
N ARG A 2 17.42 18.42 -7.04
CA ARG A 2 17.39 16.99 -7.41
C ARG A 2 16.29 16.81 -8.46
N THR A 3 16.68 16.26 -9.59
CA THR A 3 15.88 16.13 -10.81
C THR A 3 14.74 15.14 -10.62
N LYS A 4 13.49 15.60 -10.85
CA LYS A 4 12.23 14.81 -10.87
C LYS A 4 12.26 13.55 -11.75
N LYS A 5 13.31 13.35 -12.55
CA LYS A 5 13.44 12.25 -13.50
C LYS A 5 13.81 10.91 -12.82
N ALA A 6 14.55 10.94 -11.71
CA ALA A 6 14.94 9.73 -10.96
C ALA A 6 13.86 9.24 -9.97
N GLU A 7 12.82 10.06 -9.73
CA GLU A 7 11.69 9.69 -8.88
C GLU A 7 10.64 8.86 -9.66
N ASN A 8 10.66 8.96 -10.99
CA ASN A 8 9.70 8.30 -11.87
C ASN A 8 10.05 6.82 -12.19
N GLU A 9 11.17 6.31 -11.70
CA GLU A 9 11.54 4.88 -11.78
C GLU A 9 11.22 4.13 -10.49
N LYS A 10 11.00 4.85 -9.38
CA LYS A 10 10.82 4.22 -8.08
C LYS A 10 9.37 3.82 -7.85
N ILE A 11 9.19 2.67 -7.22
CA ILE A 11 7.87 2.08 -6.96
C ILE A 11 7.15 2.92 -5.90
N THR A 12 5.87 3.18 -6.16
CA THR A 12 4.93 3.71 -5.17
C THR A 12 4.16 2.55 -4.56
N ALA A 13 4.47 2.22 -3.32
CA ALA A 13 3.81 1.15 -2.59
C ALA A 13 2.48 1.66 -2.00
N LEU A 14 1.38 1.01 -2.37
CA LEU A 14 0.06 1.20 -1.78
C LEU A 14 -0.21 0.03 -0.85
N TYR A 15 -0.32 0.30 0.45
CA TYR A 15 -0.54 -0.73 1.45
C TYR A 15 -1.97 -0.67 2.00
N GLU A 16 -2.71 -1.74 1.77
CA GLU A 16 -4.05 -1.96 2.31
C GLU A 16 -4.05 -3.10 3.32
N ARG A 17 -4.89 -2.97 4.34
CA ARG A 17 -5.07 -4.03 5.34
C ARG A 17 -6.51 -4.10 5.79
N LEU A 18 -7.06 -5.30 5.75
CA LEU A 18 -8.34 -5.60 6.37
C LEU A 18 -8.10 -6.45 7.62
N SER A 19 -8.62 -5.99 8.76
CA SER A 19 -8.57 -6.79 9.97
C SER A 19 -9.67 -7.85 9.92
N ARG A 20 -9.40 -9.05 10.42
CA ARG A 20 -10.41 -10.13 10.50
C ARG A 20 -11.64 -9.74 11.34
N ASP A 21 -11.47 -8.82 12.29
CA ASP A 21 -12.57 -8.31 13.13
C ASP A 21 -13.49 -7.37 12.32
N ASP A 22 -12.94 -6.65 11.34
CA ASP A 22 -13.68 -5.76 10.43
C ASP A 22 -14.50 -6.53 9.38
N GLU A 23 -14.24 -7.82 9.14
CA GLU A 23 -15.03 -8.64 8.21
C GLU A 23 -16.49 -8.84 8.68
N MET A 24 -16.76 -8.76 10.00
CA MET A 24 -18.11 -8.99 10.55
C MET A 24 -19.04 -7.77 10.41
N VAL A 25 -18.53 -6.59 10.07
CA VAL A 25 -19.33 -5.38 9.89
C VAL A 25 -19.61 -5.20 8.40
N GLY A 26 -20.73 -5.79 7.97
CA GLY A 26 -21.09 -6.11 6.57
C GLY A 26 -20.76 -5.08 5.48
N ASP A 27 -20.34 -5.62 4.34
CA ASP A 27 -20.19 -5.05 2.97
C ASP A 27 -19.44 -3.70 2.79
N SER A 28 -19.28 -2.87 3.81
CA SER A 28 -18.92 -1.46 3.65
C SER A 28 -17.43 -1.14 3.78
N ASN A 29 -16.59 -2.08 4.22
CA ASN A 29 -15.13 -1.91 4.40
C ASN A 29 -14.29 -2.82 3.50
N SER A 30 -14.84 -3.23 2.35
CA SER A 30 -14.14 -4.07 1.38
C SER A 30 -12.74 -3.56 1.09
N ILE A 31 -11.73 -4.43 1.17
CA ILE A 31 -10.33 -4.17 0.77
C ILE A 31 -10.25 -3.54 -0.64
N VAL A 32 -11.21 -3.87 -1.50
CA VAL A 32 -11.41 -3.31 -2.84
C VAL A 32 -11.66 -1.80 -2.81
N ASN A 33 -12.44 -1.30 -1.85
CA ASN A 33 -12.70 0.13 -1.70
C ASN A 33 -11.45 0.87 -1.20
N GLN A 34 -10.66 0.25 -0.32
CA GLN A 34 -9.37 0.80 0.11
C GLN A 34 -8.38 0.88 -1.06
N LYS A 35 -8.28 -0.20 -1.85
CA LYS A 35 -7.48 -0.24 -3.09
C LYS A 35 -7.89 0.88 -4.04
N LYS A 36 -9.19 1.04 -4.27
CA LYS A 36 -9.72 2.07 -5.15
C LYS A 36 -9.36 3.47 -4.64
N MET A 37 -9.53 3.76 -3.35
CA MET A 37 -9.15 5.06 -2.79
C MET A 37 -7.65 5.34 -2.93
N LEU A 38 -6.80 4.35 -2.68
CA LEU A 38 -5.35 4.51 -2.82
C LEU A 38 -4.93 4.68 -4.28
N ASP A 39 -5.54 3.94 -5.20
CA ASP A 39 -5.33 4.08 -6.63
C ASP A 39 -5.79 5.47 -7.13
N ASP A 40 -6.96 5.94 -6.71
CA ASP A 40 -7.45 7.30 -7.02
C ASP A 40 -6.49 8.37 -6.46
N TYR A 41 -6.04 8.22 -5.22
CA TYR A 41 -5.07 9.12 -4.61
C TYR A 41 -3.75 9.13 -5.38
N ALA A 42 -3.25 7.96 -5.78
CA ALA A 42 -2.02 7.85 -6.53
C ALA A 42 -2.13 8.49 -7.93
N LYS A 43 -3.24 8.24 -8.62
CA LYS A 43 -3.56 8.86 -9.91
C LYS A 43 -3.67 10.38 -9.81
N GLN A 44 -4.36 10.90 -8.79
CA GLN A 44 -4.54 12.33 -8.58
C GLN A 44 -3.22 13.06 -8.28
N ASN A 45 -2.30 12.40 -7.56
CA ASN A 45 -0.98 12.95 -7.29
C ASN A 45 0.03 12.72 -8.44
N GLY A 46 -0.36 11.99 -9.49
CA GLY A 46 0.50 11.66 -10.62
C GLY A 46 1.61 10.66 -10.26
N TYR A 47 1.40 9.82 -9.26
CA TYR A 47 2.35 8.75 -8.93
C TYR A 47 2.35 7.69 -10.02
N THR A 48 3.55 7.25 -10.37
CA THR A 48 3.81 6.23 -11.38
C THR A 48 4.41 5.01 -10.70
N ASN A 49 4.40 3.87 -11.41
CA ASN A 49 4.94 2.60 -10.91
C ASN A 49 4.30 2.15 -9.58
N ILE A 50 2.96 2.08 -9.58
CA ILE A 50 2.15 1.74 -8.41
C ILE A 50 2.17 0.22 -8.17
N GLU A 51 2.45 -0.19 -6.94
CA GLU A 51 2.38 -1.59 -6.51
C GLU A 51 1.49 -1.71 -5.27
N HIS A 52 0.52 -2.62 -5.33
CA HIS A 52 -0.39 -2.89 -4.22
C HIS A 52 0.15 -3.98 -3.31
N PHE A 53 0.01 -3.77 -2.01
CA PHE A 53 0.41 -4.66 -0.93
C PHE A 53 -0.79 -4.84 -0.01
N THR A 54 -1.32 -6.05 0.05
CA THR A 54 -2.61 -6.30 0.69
C THR A 54 -2.48 -7.40 1.74
N ASP A 55 -2.62 -7.04 3.01
CA ASP A 55 -2.71 -8.03 4.08
C ASP A 55 -4.19 -8.21 4.50
N ASP A 56 -4.81 -9.27 3.96
CA ASP A 56 -6.19 -9.65 4.27
C ASP A 56 -6.25 -10.64 5.44
N GLY A 57 -7.10 -10.38 6.43
CA GLY A 57 -7.28 -11.25 7.61
C GLY A 57 -6.18 -11.15 8.67
N TYR A 58 -5.26 -10.20 8.57
CA TYR A 58 -4.18 -10.01 9.55
C TYR A 58 -4.58 -9.05 10.68
N SER A 59 -4.39 -9.53 11.91
CA SER A 59 -4.63 -8.72 13.11
C SER A 59 -3.61 -7.58 13.24
N GLY A 60 -4.08 -6.45 13.78
CA GLY A 60 -3.25 -5.27 14.05
C GLY A 60 -2.08 -5.54 15.00
N GLY A 61 -2.15 -6.62 15.78
CA GLY A 61 -1.19 -6.99 16.82
C GLY A 61 0.00 -7.84 16.36
N SER A 62 0.01 -8.33 15.13
CA SER A 62 1.17 -9.05 14.57
C SER A 62 1.84 -8.26 13.45
N PHE A 63 3.18 -8.23 13.49
CA PHE A 63 4.04 -7.75 12.41
C PHE A 63 4.43 -8.88 11.43
N ASP A 64 3.95 -10.11 11.68
CA ASP A 64 4.13 -11.22 10.76
C ASP A 64 3.12 -11.12 9.61
N ARG A 65 3.46 -10.23 8.67
CA ARG A 65 2.63 -9.86 7.54
C ARG A 65 3.44 -9.95 6.25
N PRO A 66 3.10 -10.86 5.33
CA PRO A 66 3.92 -11.14 4.16
C PRO A 66 4.05 -9.92 3.24
N ASP A 67 2.95 -9.21 2.98
CA ASP A 67 2.97 -8.05 2.09
C ASP A 67 3.65 -6.83 2.73
N TRP A 68 3.46 -6.63 4.04
CA TRP A 68 4.25 -5.66 4.79
C TRP A 68 5.76 -5.93 4.70
N LYS A 69 6.18 -7.19 4.88
CA LYS A 69 7.60 -7.57 4.77
C LYS A 69 8.12 -7.38 3.34
N ARG A 70 7.32 -7.68 2.32
CA ARG A 70 7.65 -7.44 0.91
C ARG A 70 7.87 -5.95 0.63
N MET A 71 6.98 -5.10 1.17
CA MET A 71 7.12 -3.64 1.09
C MET A 71 8.40 -3.16 1.78
N VAL A 72 8.67 -3.63 3.01
CA VAL A 72 9.90 -3.26 3.75
C VAL A 72 11.15 -3.67 2.97
N ALA A 73 11.20 -4.88 2.43
CA ALA A 73 12.33 -5.34 1.62
C ALA A 73 12.55 -4.44 0.38
N GLY A 74 11.48 -3.98 -0.28
CA GLY A 74 11.59 -3.05 -1.41
C GLY A 74 12.03 -1.64 -1.01
N ILE A 75 11.77 -1.21 0.23
CA ILE A 75 12.32 0.03 0.80
C ILE A 75 13.81 -0.15 1.09
N GLU A 76 14.22 -1.29 1.65
CA GLU A 76 15.62 -1.61 1.95
C GLU A 76 16.47 -1.73 0.69
N ASP A 77 15.92 -2.27 -0.40
CA ASP A 77 16.55 -2.33 -1.72
C ASP A 77 16.57 -0.95 -2.42
N GLY A 78 15.87 0.05 -1.87
CA GLY A 78 15.75 1.39 -2.47
C GLY A 78 14.89 1.44 -3.73
N SER A 79 14.17 0.35 -4.02
CA SER A 79 13.22 0.23 -5.13
C SER A 79 11.93 1.01 -4.88
N ILE A 80 11.49 1.10 -3.62
CA ILE A 80 10.29 1.86 -3.20
C ILE A 80 10.72 3.24 -2.68
N CYS A 81 10.08 4.30 -3.19
CA CYS A 81 10.33 5.67 -2.74
C CYS A 81 9.22 6.25 -1.88
N LEU A 82 7.99 5.78 -2.10
CA LEU A 82 6.80 6.32 -1.48
C LEU A 82 5.90 5.18 -1.02
N CYS A 83 5.44 5.26 0.21
CA CYS A 83 4.49 4.31 0.78
C CYS A 83 3.23 5.07 1.20
N VAL A 84 2.08 4.69 0.66
CA VAL A 84 0.78 5.23 1.06
C VAL A 84 0.00 4.12 1.75
N ILE A 85 -0.40 4.36 2.99
CA ILE A 85 -1.02 3.35 3.85
C ILE A 85 -2.46 3.76 4.14
N LYS A 86 -3.41 2.84 3.91
CA LYS A 86 -4.79 2.98 4.40
C LYS A 86 -5.08 1.93 5.48
N LYS A 87 -5.65 2.40 6.59
CA LYS A 87 -6.30 1.58 7.61
C LYS A 87 -7.81 1.59 7.43
#